data_AF-B4M1I5-F1
#
_entry.id   AF-B4M1I5-F1
#
_cell.length_a   1.000
_cell.length_b   1.000
_cell.length_c   1.000
_cell.angle_alpha   90.00
_cell.angle_beta   90.00
_cell.angle_gamma   90.00
#
_symmetry.space_group_name_H-M   'P 1'
#
loop_
_entity.id
_entity.type
_entity.pdbx_description
1 polymer ?
#
loop_
_entity_poly.entity_id
_entity_poly.type
_entity_poly.pdbx_seq_one_letter_code
_entity_poly.pdbx_strand_id
1 'polypeptide(L)'
;MSDRAAKSDMQSALSELSADLQDQDDNYVVCPYDKVHRILPSRLALHLIRCARNNSSIKLVRCPFNTTHMLKPDELQEHVASCEFRKVYARFKHADMLPPTEPRAPATDVVDSSENWDEEPPVPTYDPQAYCVRNPVIRYMHGGSASQRRDFRNSERIRLNKFK
;
A
#
# COMPACT_ATOMS: atom_id res chain seq x y z
N MET A 1 7.98 -52.86 -2.66
CA MET A 1 7.21 -52.36 -1.50
C MET A 1 7.46 -50.87 -1.21
N SER A 2 8.43 -50.24 -1.87
CA SER A 2 8.88 -48.88 -1.58
C SER A 2 8.14 -47.75 -2.32
N ASP A 3 7.43 -48.06 -3.41
CA ASP A 3 6.75 -47.05 -4.24
C ASP A 3 5.37 -46.62 -3.71
N ARG A 4 4.83 -47.32 -2.70
CA ARG A 4 3.50 -47.04 -2.13
C ARG A 4 3.53 -45.95 -1.07
N ALA A 5 4.66 -45.78 -0.38
CA ALA A 5 4.88 -44.73 0.63
C ALA A 5 5.09 -43.35 -0.04
N ALA A 6 5.90 -43.28 -1.09
CA ALA A 6 6.13 -42.00 -1.81
C ALA A 6 4.85 -41.43 -2.45
N LYS A 7 3.88 -42.30 -2.82
CA LYS A 7 2.58 -41.88 -3.35
C LYS A 7 1.61 -41.40 -2.28
N SER A 8 1.67 -41.95 -1.05
CA SER A 8 0.85 -41.44 0.05
C SER A 8 1.34 -40.08 0.53
N ASP A 9 2.65 -39.86 0.58
CA ASP A 9 3.24 -38.60 1.05
C ASP A 9 2.95 -37.43 0.10
N MET A 10 2.96 -37.70 -1.22
CA MET A 10 2.58 -36.70 -2.24
C MET A 10 1.08 -36.37 -2.19
N GLN A 11 0.25 -37.35 -1.86
CA GLN A 11 -1.21 -37.18 -1.78
C GLN A 11 -1.63 -36.43 -0.51
N SER A 12 -0.89 -36.60 0.59
CA SER A 12 -1.02 -35.78 1.79
C SER A 12 -0.58 -34.34 1.56
N ALA A 13 0.56 -34.09 0.90
CA ALA A 13 1.02 -32.73 0.57
C ALA A 13 0.05 -32.00 -0.38
N LEU A 14 -0.56 -32.70 -1.35
CA LEU A 14 -1.60 -32.14 -2.22
C LEU A 14 -2.88 -31.81 -1.46
N SER A 15 -3.22 -32.57 -0.40
CA SER A 15 -4.39 -32.28 0.44
C SER A 15 -4.17 -31.08 1.36
N GLU A 16 -2.96 -30.91 1.90
CA GLU A 16 -2.59 -29.76 2.73
C GLU A 16 -2.56 -28.45 1.90
N LEU A 17 -2.00 -28.47 0.68
CA LEU A 17 -2.07 -27.32 -0.25
C LEU A 17 -3.51 -27.00 -0.70
N SER A 18 -4.40 -28.00 -0.72
CA SER A 18 -5.81 -27.78 -1.11
C SER A 18 -6.64 -27.15 0.01
N ALA A 19 -6.29 -27.39 1.28
CA ALA A 19 -6.95 -26.78 2.43
C ALA A 19 -6.63 -25.29 2.56
N ASP A 20 -5.39 -24.88 2.28
CA ASP A 20 -4.98 -23.46 2.28
C ASP A 20 -5.64 -22.64 1.14
N LEU A 21 -6.07 -23.30 0.06
CA LEU A 21 -6.78 -22.67 -1.05
C LEU A 21 -8.30 -22.63 -0.86
N GLN A 22 -8.84 -23.33 0.14
CA GLN A 22 -10.28 -23.39 0.40
C GLN A 22 -10.80 -22.23 1.29
N ASP A 23 -9.91 -21.47 1.94
CA ASP A 23 -10.27 -20.42 2.91
C ASP A 23 -10.33 -19.00 2.32
N GLN A 24 -10.11 -18.84 1.01
CA GLN A 24 -10.10 -17.52 0.34
C GLN A 24 -11.50 -17.04 -0.08
N ASP A 25 -12.50 -17.91 -0.13
CA ASP A 25 -13.84 -17.59 -0.64
C ASP A 25 -14.87 -17.25 0.47
N ASP A 26 -14.51 -17.35 1.75
CA ASP A 26 -15.46 -17.14 2.86
C ASP A 26 -15.41 -15.75 3.51
N ASN A 27 -14.47 -14.89 3.09
CA ASN A 27 -14.33 -13.54 3.63
C ASN A 27 -15.15 -12.49 2.83
N TYR A 28 -16.43 -12.72 2.63
CA TYR A 28 -17.35 -11.74 2.03
C TYR A 28 -18.30 -11.15 3.06
N VAL A 29 -18.50 -9.84 2.98
CA VAL A 29 -19.47 -9.08 3.76
C VAL A 29 -20.64 -8.65 2.88
N VAL A 30 -21.84 -8.65 3.48
CA VAL A 30 -23.08 -8.26 2.79
C VAL A 30 -23.25 -6.74 2.83
N CYS A 31 -23.66 -6.14 1.72
CA CYS A 31 -23.90 -4.69 1.67
C CYS A 31 -25.12 -4.29 2.53
N PRO A 32 -25.01 -3.23 3.36
CA PRO A 32 -26.14 -2.69 4.13
C PRO A 32 -27.30 -2.13 3.28
N TYR A 33 -27.02 -1.71 2.03
CA TYR A 33 -28.05 -1.19 1.12
C TYR A 33 -28.79 -2.29 0.36
N ASP A 34 -28.11 -3.39 0.04
CA ASP A 34 -28.66 -4.48 -0.77
C ASP A 34 -28.06 -5.82 -0.34
N LYS A 35 -28.93 -6.74 0.09
CA LYS A 35 -28.55 -8.07 0.60
C LYS A 35 -27.99 -8.99 -0.49
N VAL A 36 -28.19 -8.68 -1.77
CA VAL A 36 -27.66 -9.45 -2.90
C VAL A 36 -26.16 -9.23 -3.08
N HIS A 37 -25.66 -8.05 -2.71
CA HIS A 37 -24.25 -7.73 -2.86
C HIS A 37 -23.39 -8.40 -1.79
N ARG A 38 -22.52 -9.32 -2.23
CA ARG A 38 -21.41 -9.90 -1.45
C ARG A 38 -20.10 -9.27 -1.90
N ILE A 39 -19.39 -8.63 -0.97
CA ILE A 39 -18.21 -7.80 -1.28
C ILE A 39 -17.08 -8.18 -0.34
N LEU A 40 -15.84 -8.14 -0.81
CA LEU A 40 -14.69 -8.29 0.07
C LEU A 40 -14.57 -7.08 1.03
N PRO A 41 -14.22 -7.28 2.31
CA PRO A 41 -14.03 -6.21 3.28
C PRO A 41 -13.14 -5.08 2.78
N SER A 42 -12.05 -5.41 2.08
CA SER A 42 -11.11 -4.44 1.48
C SER A 42 -11.74 -3.52 0.44
N ARG A 43 -12.80 -3.96 -0.24
CA ARG A 43 -13.51 -3.19 -1.28
C ARG A 43 -14.81 -2.56 -0.78
N LEU A 44 -15.25 -2.88 0.43
CA LEU A 44 -16.54 -2.43 0.97
C LEU A 44 -16.64 -0.89 1.01
N ALA A 45 -15.60 -0.19 1.47
CA ALA A 45 -15.61 1.27 1.57
C ALA A 45 -15.90 1.95 0.21
N LEU A 46 -15.21 1.50 -0.85
CA LEU A 46 -15.42 2.01 -2.20
C LEU A 46 -16.80 1.62 -2.76
N HIS A 47 -17.26 0.39 -2.47
CA HIS A 47 -18.58 -0.07 -2.86
C HIS A 47 -19.67 0.82 -2.25
N LEU A 48 -19.61 1.12 -0.95
CA LEU A 48 -20.62 1.91 -0.24
C LEU A 48 -20.81 3.31 -0.83
N ILE A 49 -19.75 3.95 -1.33
CA ILE A 49 -19.84 5.27 -1.99
C ILE A 49 -20.70 5.20 -3.25
N ARG A 50 -20.50 4.16 -4.08
CA ARG A 50 -21.26 3.97 -5.32
C ARG A 50 -22.68 3.47 -5.04
N CYS A 51 -22.81 2.53 -4.12
CA CYS A 51 -24.09 1.91 -3.78
C CYS A 51 -25.05 2.89 -3.12
N ALA A 52 -24.56 3.81 -2.28
CA ALA A 52 -25.36 4.87 -1.67
C ALA A 52 -26.00 5.81 -2.72
N ARG A 53 -25.32 6.06 -3.84
CA ARG A 53 -25.86 6.89 -4.94
C ARG A 53 -27.00 6.20 -5.67
N ASN A 54 -26.93 4.87 -5.80
CA ASN A 54 -27.96 4.07 -6.46
C ASN A 54 -29.17 3.82 -5.54
N ASN A 55 -28.96 3.76 -4.23
CA ASN A 55 -29.97 3.48 -3.21
C ASN A 55 -30.26 4.71 -2.34
N SER A 56 -30.56 5.85 -2.96
CA SER A 56 -30.77 7.14 -2.28
C SER A 56 -32.02 7.19 -1.39
N SER A 57 -32.94 6.24 -1.55
CA SER A 57 -34.15 6.09 -0.72
C SER A 57 -33.82 5.59 0.69
N ILE A 58 -32.74 4.83 0.86
CA ILE A 58 -32.36 4.26 2.15
C ILE A 58 -31.44 5.24 2.88
N LYS A 59 -31.94 5.83 3.97
CA LYS A 59 -31.17 6.76 4.79
C LYS A 59 -30.30 5.99 5.80
N LEU A 60 -29.06 5.72 5.41
CA LEU A 60 -28.03 5.22 6.31
C LEU A 60 -26.98 6.31 6.58
N VAL A 61 -26.50 6.35 7.82
CA VAL A 61 -25.45 7.26 8.29
C VAL A 61 -24.17 6.48 8.54
N ARG A 62 -23.02 7.14 8.37
CA ARG A 62 -21.70 6.55 8.61
C ARG A 62 -21.29 6.74 10.05
N CYS A 63 -20.64 5.73 10.63
CA CYS A 63 -19.96 5.90 11.91
C CYS A 63 -18.80 6.91 11.79
N PRO A 64 -18.62 7.81 12.78
CA PRO A 64 -17.50 8.74 12.81
C PRO A 64 -16.12 8.08 12.91
N PHE A 65 -16.04 6.85 13.43
CA PHE A 65 -14.78 6.14 13.68
C PHE A 65 -14.41 5.15 12.57
N ASN A 66 -15.39 4.60 11.85
CA ASN A 66 -15.17 3.67 10.74
C ASN A 66 -16.20 3.91 9.62
N THR A 67 -15.71 4.20 8.41
CA THR A 67 -16.56 4.53 7.27
C THR A 67 -17.30 3.35 6.66
N THR A 68 -16.93 2.11 7.01
CA THR A 68 -17.63 0.90 6.58
C THR A 68 -18.88 0.60 7.41
N HIS A 69 -18.96 1.14 8.62
CA HIS A 69 -20.14 0.99 9.48
C HIS A 69 -21.24 1.92 8.98
N MET A 70 -22.26 1.32 8.36
CA MET A 70 -23.48 1.99 7.93
C MET A 70 -24.61 1.63 8.88
N LEU A 71 -25.25 2.63 9.47
CA LEU A 71 -26.25 2.45 10.53
C LEU A 71 -27.48 3.27 10.20
N LYS A 72 -28.61 2.94 10.81
CA LYS A 72 -29.76 3.85 10.81
C LYS A 72 -29.47 5.06 11.70
N PRO A 73 -30.08 6.23 11.43
CA PRO A 73 -29.91 7.42 12.25
C PRO A 73 -30.18 7.17 13.74
N ASP A 74 -31.22 6.39 14.05
CA ASP A 74 -31.66 6.12 15.42
C ASP A 74 -30.66 5.26 16.21
N GLU A 75 -29.98 4.34 15.52
CA GLU A 75 -29.01 3.40 16.11
C GLU A 75 -27.60 4.02 16.25
N LEU A 76 -27.36 5.18 15.63
CA LEU A 76 -26.03 5.80 15.58
C LEU A 76 -25.53 6.18 16.98
N GLN A 77 -26.40 6.72 17.83
CA GLN A 77 -26.02 7.20 19.16
C GLN A 77 -25.53 6.05 20.05
N GLU A 78 -26.25 4.94 20.05
CA GLU A 78 -25.88 3.72 20.78
C GLU A 78 -24.60 3.11 20.22
N HIS A 79 -24.47 3.05 18.90
CA HIS A 79 -23.25 2.57 18.24
C HIS A 79 -22.02 3.40 18.62
N VAL A 80 -22.11 4.74 18.61
CA VAL A 80 -20.96 5.60 18.94
C VAL A 80 -20.49 5.40 20.39
N ALA A 81 -21.37 4.99 21.30
CA ALA A 81 -20.99 4.65 22.67
C ALA A 81 -20.23 3.31 22.75
N SER A 82 -20.63 2.31 21.97
CA SER A 82 -20.11 0.93 22.05
C SER A 82 -19.10 0.54 20.94
N CYS A 83 -18.85 1.41 19.96
CA CYS A 83 -18.01 1.10 18.80
C CYS A 83 -16.58 0.74 19.19
N GLU A 84 -16.09 -0.39 18.67
CA GLU A 84 -14.74 -0.91 18.93
C GLU A 84 -13.64 0.08 18.49
N PHE A 85 -13.86 0.76 17.36
CA PHE A 85 -12.93 1.73 16.79
C PHE A 85 -12.86 3.05 17.59
N ARG A 86 -13.78 3.28 18.54
CA ARG A 86 -13.70 4.42 19.46
C ARG A 86 -12.41 4.40 20.27
N LYS A 87 -11.95 3.23 20.70
CA LYS A 87 -10.71 3.06 21.48
C LYS A 87 -9.47 3.46 20.66
N VAL A 88 -9.46 3.09 19.38
CA VAL A 88 -8.39 3.46 18.44
C VAL A 88 -8.34 4.97 18.27
N TYR A 89 -9.50 5.60 18.08
CA TYR A 89 -9.60 7.05 17.97
C TYR A 89 -9.17 7.78 19.26
N ALA A 90 -9.57 7.26 20.43
CA ALA A 90 -9.17 7.83 21.71
C ALA A 90 -7.64 7.78 21.92
N ARG A 91 -7.00 6.67 21.54
CA ARG A 91 -5.54 6.53 21.57
C ARG A 91 -4.84 7.49 20.61
N PHE A 92 -5.38 7.66 19.41
CA PHE A 92 -4.84 8.64 18.46
C PHE A 92 -4.89 10.07 19.02
N LYS A 93 -5.98 10.45 19.69
CA LYS A 93 -6.14 11.79 20.28
C LYS A 93 -5.36 12.00 21.58
N HIS A 94 -5.19 10.94 22.36
CA HIS A 94 -4.59 10.98 23.70
C HIS A 94 -3.44 9.97 23.80
N ALA A 95 -2.50 10.05 22.84
CA ALA A 95 -1.38 9.13 22.78
C ALA A 95 -0.54 9.15 24.06
N ASP A 96 -0.37 10.34 24.66
CA ASP A 96 0.46 10.53 25.86
C ASP A 96 -0.20 10.07 27.16
N MET A 97 -1.53 9.89 27.19
CA MET A 97 -2.27 9.54 28.41
C MET A 97 -2.53 8.05 28.57
N LEU A 98 -2.40 7.28 27.49
CA LEU A 98 -2.69 5.85 27.48
C LEU A 98 -1.40 5.05 27.35
N PRO A 99 -1.28 3.91 28.05
CA PRO A 99 -0.12 3.05 27.88
C PRO A 99 -0.02 2.62 26.41
N PRO A 100 1.20 2.54 25.84
CA PRO A 100 1.42 2.03 24.49
C PRO A 100 0.72 0.69 24.29
N THR A 101 0.08 0.53 23.14
CA THR A 101 -0.71 -0.68 22.80
C THR A 101 0.14 -1.89 22.53
N GLU A 102 1.32 -1.62 21.98
CA GLU A 102 2.32 -2.61 21.70
C GLU A 102 3.45 -2.44 22.73
N PRO A 103 4.08 -3.54 23.16
CA PRO A 103 5.30 -3.43 23.92
C PRO A 103 6.25 -2.53 23.14
N ARG A 104 6.71 -1.45 23.78
CA ARG A 104 7.71 -0.57 23.20
C ARG A 104 8.81 -1.47 22.68
N ALA A 105 9.15 -1.33 21.39
CA ALA A 105 10.27 -2.06 20.81
C ALA A 105 11.46 -1.95 21.78
N PRO A 106 12.23 -3.03 21.98
CA PRO A 106 13.39 -2.98 22.87
C PRO A 106 14.17 -1.73 22.50
N ALA A 107 14.58 -0.95 23.52
CA ALA A 107 15.36 0.25 23.29
C ALA A 107 16.55 -0.16 22.44
N THR A 108 16.52 0.18 21.16
CA THR A 108 17.64 -0.08 20.27
C THR A 108 18.77 0.76 20.82
N ASP A 109 19.91 0.13 21.06
CA ASP A 109 21.12 0.89 21.35
C ASP A 109 21.26 1.92 20.24
N VAL A 110 21.34 3.20 20.62
CA VAL A 110 21.52 4.27 19.66
C VAL A 110 22.82 3.95 18.94
N VAL A 111 22.72 3.60 17.66
CA VAL A 111 23.91 3.35 16.83
C VAL A 111 24.61 4.69 16.74
N ASP A 112 25.75 4.81 17.43
CA ASP A 112 26.60 5.98 17.35
C ASP A 112 27.26 5.98 15.97
N SER A 113 26.66 6.72 15.04
CA SER A 113 27.25 6.98 13.73
C SER A 113 28.06 8.26 13.83
N SER A 114 29.34 8.19 13.46
CA SER A 114 30.20 9.38 13.30
C SER A 114 29.77 10.30 12.15
N GLU A 115 28.79 9.90 11.34
CA GLU A 115 28.25 10.68 10.24
C GLU A 115 27.23 11.71 10.78
N ASN A 116 27.69 12.95 10.98
CA ASN A 116 26.85 14.07 11.38
C ASN A 116 26.41 14.87 10.15
N TRP A 117 25.12 14.79 9.80
CA TRP A 117 24.52 15.55 8.69
C TRP A 117 24.64 17.08 8.87
N ASP A 118 24.79 17.58 10.10
CA ASP A 118 24.93 19.02 10.39
C ASP A 118 26.36 19.55 10.16
N GLU A 119 27.36 18.67 10.14
CA GLU A 119 28.78 19.04 9.94
C GLU A 119 29.26 18.82 8.50
N GLU A 120 28.38 18.39 7.60
CA GLU A 120 28.76 18.20 6.20
C GLU A 120 29.15 19.55 5.57
N PRO A 121 30.32 19.63 4.91
CA PRO A 121 30.69 20.84 4.20
C PRO A 121 29.68 21.09 3.07
N PRO A 122 29.41 22.35 2.71
CA PRO A 122 28.49 22.67 1.62
C PRO A 122 29.02 22.08 0.31
N VAL A 123 28.39 21.01 -0.16
CA VAL A 123 28.67 20.40 -1.46
C VAL A 123 27.87 21.11 -2.56
N PRO A 124 28.40 21.21 -3.79
CA PRO A 124 27.63 21.76 -4.89
C PRO A 124 26.40 20.90 -5.17
N THR A 125 25.31 21.54 -5.58
CA THR A 125 24.10 20.85 -6.01
C THR A 125 24.41 19.86 -7.12
N TYR A 126 23.99 18.61 -6.95
CA TYR A 126 24.08 17.58 -7.98
C TYR A 126 23.37 18.03 -9.26
N ASP A 127 24.11 18.17 -10.36
CA ASP A 127 23.54 18.41 -11.68
C ASP A 127 23.38 17.07 -12.45
N PRO A 128 22.14 16.57 -12.59
CA PRO A 128 21.89 15.35 -13.33
C PRO A 128 22.26 15.48 -14.81
N GLN A 129 22.19 16.68 -15.40
CA GLN A 129 22.54 16.86 -16.81
C GLN A 129 24.04 16.70 -17.02
N ALA A 130 24.87 17.35 -16.21
CA ALA A 130 26.32 17.16 -16.24
C ALA A 130 26.74 15.70 -15.97
N TYR A 131 26.06 15.00 -15.06
CA TYR A 131 26.30 13.57 -14.84
C TYR A 131 25.98 12.74 -16.10
N CYS A 132 24.81 12.93 -16.68
CA CYS A 132 24.38 12.22 -17.90
C CYS A 132 25.31 12.48 -19.10
N VAL A 133 25.90 13.67 -19.21
CA VAL A 133 26.89 13.99 -20.25
C VAL A 133 28.19 13.20 -20.04
N ARG A 134 28.65 13.10 -18.79
CA ARG A 134 29.96 12.51 -18.43
C ARG A 134 29.96 10.99 -18.32
N ASN A 135 28.81 10.34 -18.31
CA ASN A 135 28.68 8.90 -18.08
C ASN A 135 27.94 8.21 -19.23
N PRO A 136 28.00 6.87 -19.35
CA PRO A 136 27.34 6.11 -20.43
C PRO A 136 25.81 6.02 -20.26
N VAL A 137 25.15 7.15 -19.98
CA VAL A 137 23.69 7.30 -19.91
C VAL A 137 23.17 7.68 -21.29
N ILE A 138 22.16 6.97 -21.78
CA ILE A 138 21.50 7.30 -23.06
C ILE A 138 20.68 8.58 -22.87
N ARG A 139 20.93 9.59 -23.70
CA ARG A 139 20.22 10.87 -23.69
C ARG A 139 19.37 11.05 -24.93
N TYR A 140 18.32 11.87 -24.82
CA TYR A 140 17.45 12.23 -25.92
C TYR A 140 17.26 13.75 -25.99
N MET A 141 17.21 14.30 -27.21
CA MET A 141 16.89 15.71 -27.43
C MET A 141 15.38 15.86 -27.68
N HIS A 142 14.69 16.54 -26.76
CA HIS A 142 13.28 16.87 -26.92
C HIS A 142 13.10 18.03 -27.92
N GLY A 143 12.21 17.86 -28.90
CA GLY A 143 11.91 18.89 -29.90
C GLY A 143 12.94 19.02 -31.03
N GLY A 144 13.06 20.22 -31.60
CA GLY A 144 14.00 20.56 -32.67
C GLY A 144 13.61 20.12 -34.07
N SER A 145 14.42 20.50 -35.05
CA SER A 145 14.26 20.06 -36.45
C SER A 145 14.78 18.64 -36.66
N ALA A 146 14.44 18.03 -37.80
CA ALA A 146 14.93 16.70 -38.14
C ALA A 146 16.46 16.65 -38.27
N SER A 147 17.10 17.73 -38.72
CA SER A 147 18.57 17.84 -38.78
C SER A 147 19.17 17.82 -37.39
N GLN A 148 18.69 18.69 -36.50
CA GLN A 148 19.19 18.79 -35.12
C GLN A 148 19.09 17.45 -34.37
N ARG A 149 17.98 16.70 -34.55
CA ARG A 149 17.84 15.35 -33.97
C ARG A 149 18.81 14.33 -34.58
N ARG A 150 19.20 14.48 -35.85
CA ARG A 150 20.19 13.61 -36.50
C ARG A 150 21.60 13.92 -35.98
N ASP A 151 21.92 15.20 -35.87
CA ASP A 151 23.21 15.68 -35.36
C ASP A 151 23.42 15.26 -33.91
N PHE A 152 22.38 15.40 -33.07
CA PHE A 152 22.40 14.93 -31.68
C PHE A 152 22.61 13.41 -31.56
N ARG A 153 21.94 12.61 -32.39
CA ARG A 153 22.17 11.15 -32.41
C ARG A 153 23.60 10.79 -32.84
N ASN A 154 24.20 11.58 -33.74
CA ASN A 154 25.57 11.36 -34.15
C ASN A 154 26.57 11.73 -33.05
N SER A 155 26.38 12.89 -32.39
CA SER A 155 27.23 13.30 -31.27
C SER A 155 27.14 12.33 -30.09
N GLU A 156 25.93 11.84 -29.77
CA GLU A 156 25.75 10.82 -28.72
C GLU A 156 26.41 9.48 -29.09
N ARG A 157 26.39 9.06 -30.37
CA ARG A 157 27.13 7.87 -30.81
C ARG A 157 28.63 8.01 -30.60
N ILE A 158 29.20 9.17 -30.99
CA ILE A 158 30.62 9.46 -30.80
C ILE A 158 30.96 9.50 -29.31
N ARG A 159 30.12 10.17 -28.50
CA ARG A 159 30.29 10.27 -27.05
C ARG A 159 30.29 8.90 -26.38
N LEU A 160 29.29 8.06 -26.67
CA LEU A 160 29.17 6.72 -26.10
C LEU A 160 30.31 5.78 -26.54
N ASN A 161 30.88 5.99 -27.73
CA ASN A 161 32.04 5.22 -28.18
C ASN A 161 33.32 5.52 -27.38
N LYS A 162 33.41 6.66 -26.68
CA LYS A 162 34.54 6.99 -25.81
C LYS A 162 34.54 6.21 -24.49
N PHE A 163 33.42 5.57 -24.14
CA PHE A 163 33.28 4.76 -22.92
C PHE A 163 33.44 3.26 -23.17
N LYS A 164 33.74 2.88 -24.42
CA LYS A 164 34.10 1.50 -24.80
C LYS A 164 35.61 1.36 -24.75
#